data_AF-A0A8T2UQT3-F1
#
_entry.id   AF-A0A8T2UQT3-F1
#
_cell.length_a   1.000
_cell.length_b   1.000
_cell.length_c   1.000
_cell.angle_alpha   90.00
_cell.angle_beta   90.00
_cell.angle_gamma   90.00
#
_symmetry.space_group_name_H-M   'P 1'
#
loop_
_entity.id
_entity.type
_entity.pdbx_description
1 polymer ?
#
loop_
_entity_poly.entity_id
_entity_poly.type
_entity_poly.pdbx_seq_one_letter_code
_entity_poly.pdbx_strand_id
1 'polypeptide(L)'
;MKETKVVSSSSIPTRGSMENIVEPGLNDMGVCMSLNKTASIMSSMLMATNTIRAAACEGECDHICGKDDKKRTISSEIFEEDAVCKSKMEHIRSRWQELLSCQAPQELAQNIAKQCHACDELIESKKSLIEEIHGELKAVDEDYQRMFRQQSKDLDMLILSMGTQVMNLHSIHIEELATVEADFMEQRKGLMQRNKTEIDSLLKSVRNTEGLVKEELTKKIEDYAKTLDNIQTEDNEDYNLLKVRLETDIQILEQHLESMAAAYQLNTEKLDYNYAVLVERDHDNYITAGQQKRKLTKQRDTLCTLKARHNDYEKRFLMQNSKLASDYEKTMRLLQDLQSKEHQLQAAHQKQYWDFVHMHHHSIAVLASKLLQADKTIHEEQLGWVWCPPPRDIYSSFDSVLCSRKKGSSNTEQIQCLSSQEPHTVSKDDSADELHEESKKLEHVDEGSVRSSQKELEVHDPKSENHCISEIENIWRSYCDLIPPKILNVWASLAVTMVGYNQLLKNRAKVMHEVFALSQQKKLLQGALNHCMLSKASKRC
;
A
#
# COMPACT_ATOMS: atom_id res chain seq x y z
N MET A 1 10.87 -30.70 -33.53
CA MET A 1 11.60 -31.02 -34.78
C MET A 1 13.03 -31.39 -34.41
N LYS A 2 13.32 -32.67 -34.15
CA LYS A 2 14.68 -33.21 -34.15
C LYS A 2 14.59 -34.58 -34.79
N GLU A 3 15.37 -34.72 -35.85
CA GLU A 3 15.30 -35.78 -36.85
C GLU A 3 15.57 -37.15 -36.24
N THR A 4 14.63 -38.05 -36.47
CA THR A 4 14.78 -39.50 -36.37
C THR A 4 15.88 -39.95 -37.33
N LYS A 5 17.10 -40.08 -36.82
CA LYS A 5 18.21 -40.72 -37.54
C LYS A 5 17.96 -42.23 -37.52
N VAL A 6 17.20 -42.68 -38.51
CA VAL A 6 17.01 -44.10 -38.86
C VAL A 6 18.40 -44.71 -39.04
N VAL A 7 18.76 -45.59 -38.11
CA VAL A 7 19.94 -46.44 -38.22
C VAL A 7 19.70 -47.35 -39.42
N SER A 8 20.34 -46.97 -40.52
CA SER A 8 20.44 -47.71 -41.76
C SER A 8 20.91 -49.13 -41.46
N SER A 9 20.06 -50.08 -41.85
CA SER A 9 20.31 -51.52 -41.94
C SER A 9 21.72 -51.80 -42.43
N SER A 10 22.54 -52.42 -41.58
CA SER A 10 23.83 -52.97 -41.97
C SER A 10 23.60 -54.00 -43.07
N SER A 11 24.19 -53.69 -44.22
CA SER A 11 24.18 -54.50 -45.41
C SER A 11 24.74 -55.88 -45.07
N ILE A 12 23.88 -56.90 -45.22
CA ILE A 12 24.28 -58.30 -45.29
C ILE A 12 25.39 -58.37 -46.35
N PRO A 13 26.57 -58.96 -46.06
CA PRO A 13 27.57 -59.16 -47.09
C PRO A 13 26.96 -60.13 -48.10
N THR A 14 26.58 -59.59 -49.26
CA THR A 14 26.25 -60.38 -50.45
C THR A 14 27.42 -61.30 -50.70
N ARG A 15 27.12 -62.59 -50.57
CA ARG A 15 27.91 -63.76 -50.95
C ARG A 15 28.61 -63.47 -52.27
N GLY A 16 29.83 -62.96 -52.18
CA GLY A 16 30.72 -62.76 -53.31
C GLY A 16 30.93 -64.11 -53.95
N SER A 17 30.65 -64.17 -55.24
CA SER A 17 30.89 -65.28 -56.15
C SER A 17 32.29 -65.83 -55.90
N MET A 18 32.39 -66.90 -55.11
CA MET A 18 33.52 -67.80 -55.22
C MET A 18 33.34 -68.51 -56.56
N GLU A 19 33.92 -67.91 -57.60
CA GLU A 19 34.29 -68.65 -58.80
C GLU A 19 34.96 -69.92 -58.32
N ASN A 20 34.33 -71.06 -58.66
CA ASN A 20 34.95 -72.36 -58.58
C ASN A 20 36.16 -72.30 -59.51
N ILE A 21 37.30 -71.87 -58.98
CA ILE A 21 38.60 -72.19 -59.54
C ILE A 21 38.75 -73.69 -59.29
N VAL A 22 38.19 -74.48 -60.19
CA VAL A 22 38.62 -75.86 -60.39
C VAL A 22 40.01 -75.72 -60.99
N GLU A 23 41.02 -75.50 -60.14
CA GLU A 23 42.40 -75.76 -60.53
C GLU A 23 42.42 -77.21 -61.03
N PRO A 24 42.92 -77.48 -62.26
CA PRO A 24 43.10 -78.85 -62.71
C PRO A 24 43.98 -79.54 -61.67
N GLY A 25 43.36 -80.42 -60.90
CA GLY A 25 43.96 -80.96 -59.70
C GLY A 25 45.25 -81.69 -60.08
N LEU A 26 46.28 -81.54 -59.26
CA LEU A 26 47.51 -82.35 -59.30
C LEU A 26 47.22 -83.86 -59.49
N ASN A 27 46.02 -84.30 -59.15
CA ASN A 27 45.41 -85.61 -59.46
C ASN A 27 45.56 -86.05 -60.91
N ASP A 28 45.26 -85.20 -61.90
CA ASP A 28 45.33 -85.59 -63.31
C ASP A 28 46.78 -85.78 -63.75
N MET A 29 47.71 -85.01 -63.17
CA MET A 29 49.13 -85.12 -63.46
C MET A 29 49.74 -86.39 -62.85
N GLY A 30 49.42 -86.71 -61.58
CA GLY A 30 49.90 -87.92 -60.91
C GLY A 30 49.40 -89.20 -61.59
N VAL A 31 48.12 -89.25 -61.93
CA VAL A 31 47.52 -90.38 -62.67
C VAL A 31 48.10 -90.50 -64.08
N CYS A 32 48.33 -89.38 -64.78
CA CYS A 32 48.93 -89.39 -66.11
C CYS A 32 50.40 -89.88 -66.09
N MET A 33 51.20 -89.45 -65.11
CA MET A 33 52.58 -89.93 -64.95
C MET A 33 52.63 -91.43 -64.66
N SER A 34 51.72 -91.93 -63.82
CA SER A 34 51.59 -93.35 -63.48
C SER A 34 51.22 -94.21 -64.70
N LEU A 35 50.25 -93.74 -65.51
CA LEU A 35 49.85 -94.40 -66.76
C LEU A 35 51.00 -94.46 -67.78
N ASN A 36 51.77 -93.38 -67.92
CA ASN A 36 52.91 -93.37 -68.84
C ASN A 36 54.02 -94.34 -68.40
N LYS A 37 54.27 -94.43 -67.10
CA LYS A 37 55.30 -95.31 -66.53
C LYS A 37 54.94 -96.79 -66.70
N THR A 38 53.68 -97.16 -66.42
CA THR A 38 53.18 -98.54 -66.64
C THR A 38 53.20 -98.94 -68.12
N ALA A 39 52.84 -98.02 -69.03
CA ALA A 39 52.90 -98.26 -70.47
C ALA A 39 54.32 -98.51 -70.99
N SER A 40 55.30 -97.72 -70.53
CA SER A 40 56.71 -97.90 -70.90
C SER A 40 57.24 -99.27 -70.46
N ILE A 41 56.86 -99.73 -69.27
CA ILE A 41 57.33 -101.00 -68.72
C ILE A 41 56.68 -102.19 -69.43
N MET A 42 55.39 -102.10 -69.76
CA MET A 42 54.67 -103.12 -70.54
C MET A 42 55.31 -103.32 -71.92
N SER A 43 55.73 -102.24 -72.59
CA SER A 43 56.45 -102.31 -73.86
C SER A 43 57.79 -103.06 -73.74
N SER A 44 58.57 -102.77 -72.70
CA SER A 44 59.84 -103.47 -72.44
C SER A 44 59.66 -104.97 -72.17
N MET A 45 58.59 -105.34 -71.47
CA MET A 45 58.28 -106.75 -71.16
C MET A 45 57.84 -107.53 -72.40
N LEU A 46 57.03 -106.91 -73.26
CA LEU A 46 56.63 -107.49 -74.54
C LEU A 46 57.84 -107.79 -75.44
N MET A 47 58.85 -106.92 -75.45
CA MET A 47 60.08 -107.15 -76.21
C MET A 47 60.83 -108.39 -75.73
N ALA A 48 60.94 -108.62 -74.42
CA ALA A 48 61.66 -109.77 -73.87
C ALA A 48 61.01 -111.12 -74.22
N THR A 49 59.67 -111.20 -74.24
CA THR A 49 58.96 -112.43 -74.67
C THR A 49 59.04 -112.65 -76.17
N ASN A 50 59.00 -111.58 -76.96
CA ASN A 50 59.18 -111.66 -78.42
C ASN A 50 60.58 -112.16 -78.79
N THR A 51 61.62 -111.77 -78.05
CA THR A 51 63.00 -112.27 -78.29
C THR A 51 63.10 -113.78 -78.11
N ILE A 52 62.49 -114.34 -77.06
CA ILE A 52 62.49 -115.80 -76.81
C ILE A 52 61.75 -116.53 -77.93
N ARG A 53 60.60 -115.99 -78.37
CA ARG A 53 59.82 -116.56 -79.48
C ARG A 53 60.59 -116.53 -80.80
N ALA A 54 61.27 -115.42 -81.10
CA ALA A 54 62.05 -115.28 -82.33
C ALA A 54 63.18 -116.32 -82.40
N ALA A 55 63.93 -116.51 -81.31
CA ALA A 55 65.00 -117.52 -81.24
C ALA A 55 64.48 -118.96 -81.41
N ALA A 56 63.31 -119.28 -80.84
CA ALA A 56 62.69 -120.60 -81.01
C ALA A 56 62.25 -120.84 -82.47
N CYS A 57 61.69 -119.84 -83.14
CA CYS A 57 61.32 -119.94 -84.56
C CYS A 57 62.54 -120.12 -85.47
N GLU A 58 63.64 -119.43 -85.18
CA GLU A 58 64.90 -119.56 -85.94
C GLU A 58 65.46 -120.99 -85.84
N GLY A 59 65.53 -121.54 -84.62
CA GLY A 59 66.00 -122.92 -84.42
C GLY A 59 65.12 -124.00 -85.08
N GLU A 60 63.80 -123.77 -85.17
CA GLU A 60 62.90 -124.69 -85.89
C GLU A 60 63.12 -124.63 -87.41
N CYS A 61 63.33 -123.45 -87.99
CA CYS A 61 63.65 -123.28 -89.40
C CYS A 61 64.96 -123.99 -89.79
N ASP A 62 66.01 -123.85 -88.97
CA ASP A 62 67.30 -124.49 -89.21
C ASP A 62 67.21 -126.02 -89.22
N HIS A 63 66.43 -126.58 -88.29
CA HIS A 63 66.21 -128.03 -88.22
C HIS A 63 65.44 -128.56 -89.45
N ILE A 64 64.42 -127.84 -89.92
CA ILE A 64 63.67 -128.21 -91.13
C ILE A 64 64.60 -128.25 -92.35
N CYS A 65 65.46 -127.23 -92.51
CA CYS A 65 66.43 -127.19 -93.60
C CYS A 65 67.39 -128.38 -93.56
N GLY A 66 67.97 -128.68 -92.39
CA GLY A 66 68.90 -129.80 -92.23
C GLY A 66 68.26 -131.17 -92.52
N LYS A 67 67.00 -131.36 -92.15
CA LYS A 67 66.25 -132.59 -92.44
C LYS A 67 66.04 -132.80 -93.95
N ASP A 68 65.66 -131.74 -94.66
CA ASP A 68 65.42 -131.82 -96.09
C ASP A 68 66.71 -132.12 -96.87
N ASP A 69 67.85 -131.59 -96.43
CA ASP A 69 69.14 -131.89 -97.04
C ASP A 69 69.58 -133.34 -96.81
N LYS A 70 69.48 -133.87 -95.57
CA LYS A 70 69.78 -135.29 -95.29
C LYS A 70 68.89 -136.24 -96.10
N LYS A 71 67.60 -135.91 -96.23
CA LYS A 71 66.65 -136.71 -97.04
C LYS A 71 67.05 -136.75 -98.52
N ARG A 72 67.54 -135.65 -99.08
CA ARG A 72 68.04 -135.58 -100.46
C ARG A 72 69.27 -136.48 -100.64
N THR A 73 70.22 -136.44 -99.71
CA THR A 73 71.44 -137.25 -99.76
C THR A 73 71.14 -138.75 -99.76
N ILE A 74 70.35 -139.23 -98.80
CA ILE A 74 69.97 -140.66 -98.70
C ILE A 74 69.21 -141.13 -99.96
N SER A 75 68.37 -140.27 -100.53
CA SER A 75 67.64 -140.59 -101.77
C SER A 75 68.59 -140.76 -102.96
N SER A 76 69.70 -140.01 -103.01
CA SER A 76 70.74 -140.15 -104.04
C SER A 76 71.52 -141.45 -103.87
N GLU A 77 71.94 -141.77 -102.64
CA GLU A 77 72.72 -142.97 -102.31
C GLU A 77 71.94 -144.25 -102.64
N ILE A 78 70.64 -144.30 -102.31
CA ILE A 78 69.76 -145.43 -102.68
C ILE A 78 69.68 -145.59 -104.20
N PHE A 79 69.58 -144.48 -104.94
CA PHE A 79 69.48 -144.51 -106.39
C PHE A 79 70.79 -145.00 -107.05
N GLU A 80 71.93 -144.55 -106.55
CA GLU A 80 73.26 -144.97 -107.01
C GLU A 80 73.51 -146.46 -106.72
N GLU A 81 73.24 -146.93 -105.50
CA GLU A 81 73.38 -148.35 -105.14
C GLU A 81 72.43 -149.25 -105.92
N ASP A 82 71.18 -148.82 -106.20
CA ASP A 82 70.25 -149.59 -107.04
C ASP A 82 70.77 -149.71 -108.48
N ALA A 83 71.36 -148.65 -109.04
CA ALA A 83 71.98 -148.67 -110.37
C ALA A 83 73.19 -149.61 -110.42
N VAL A 84 74.11 -149.52 -109.43
CA VAL A 84 75.28 -150.39 -109.31
C VAL A 84 74.86 -151.85 -109.11
N CYS A 85 73.86 -152.09 -108.25
CA CYS A 85 73.34 -153.43 -107.99
C CYS A 85 72.71 -154.06 -109.23
N LYS A 86 71.92 -153.30 -110.01
CA LYS A 86 71.35 -153.78 -111.28
C LYS A 86 72.44 -154.20 -112.25
N SER A 87 73.49 -153.40 -112.40
CA SER A 87 74.63 -153.74 -113.26
C SER A 87 75.34 -155.02 -112.81
N LYS A 88 75.67 -155.15 -111.51
CA LYS A 88 76.32 -156.36 -110.96
C LYS A 88 75.44 -157.61 -111.10
N MET A 89 74.12 -157.47 -110.90
CA MET A 89 73.14 -158.56 -111.09
C MET A 89 73.09 -159.03 -112.55
N GLU A 90 73.12 -158.10 -113.52
CA GLU A 90 73.19 -158.42 -114.95
C GLU A 90 74.43 -159.25 -115.27
N HIS A 91 75.60 -158.86 -114.73
CA HIS A 91 76.86 -159.59 -114.90
C HIS A 91 76.84 -160.99 -114.26
N ILE A 92 76.28 -161.13 -113.06
CA ILE A 92 76.07 -162.45 -112.42
C ILE A 92 75.19 -163.32 -113.33
N ARG A 93 74.09 -162.76 -113.82
CA ARG A 93 73.13 -163.44 -114.70
C ARG A 93 73.76 -163.93 -116.00
N SER A 94 74.60 -163.13 -116.64
CA SER A 94 75.29 -163.55 -117.88
C SER A 94 76.30 -164.67 -117.61
N ARG A 95 77.04 -164.61 -116.50
CA ARG A 95 78.04 -165.62 -116.16
C ARG A 95 77.43 -166.98 -115.79
N TRP A 96 76.18 -167.01 -115.33
CA TRP A 96 75.39 -168.25 -115.19
C TRP A 96 75.14 -168.95 -116.54
N GLN A 97 74.97 -168.20 -117.63
CA GLN A 97 74.84 -168.80 -118.98
C GLN A 97 76.16 -169.43 -119.44
N GLU A 98 77.29 -168.80 -119.10
CA GLU A 98 78.62 -169.29 -119.46
C GLU A 98 79.00 -170.57 -118.67
N LEU A 99 78.57 -170.66 -117.40
CA LEU A 99 78.73 -171.85 -116.55
C LEU A 99 78.08 -173.12 -117.13
N LEU A 100 76.99 -172.99 -117.91
CA LEU A 100 76.34 -174.14 -118.57
C LEU A 100 77.24 -174.83 -119.61
N SER A 101 78.29 -174.16 -120.09
CA SER A 101 79.18 -174.66 -121.14
C SER A 101 80.47 -175.34 -120.61
N CYS A 102 80.72 -175.30 -119.30
CA CYS A 102 81.91 -175.91 -118.69
C CYS A 102 81.79 -177.44 -118.62
N GLN A 103 82.73 -178.16 -119.22
CA GLN A 103 82.74 -179.64 -119.24
C GLN A 103 83.57 -180.27 -118.11
N ALA A 104 84.30 -179.47 -117.32
CA ALA A 104 85.13 -179.95 -116.22
C ALA A 104 84.47 -179.68 -114.84
N PRO A 105 84.20 -180.72 -114.03
CA PRO A 105 83.50 -180.57 -112.74
C PRO A 105 84.22 -179.69 -111.71
N GLN A 106 85.55 -179.72 -111.64
CA GLN A 106 86.34 -178.87 -110.74
C GLN A 106 86.30 -177.39 -111.13
N GLU A 107 86.32 -177.07 -112.42
CA GLU A 107 86.18 -175.70 -112.92
C GLU A 107 84.76 -175.17 -112.71
N LEU A 108 83.75 -176.03 -112.87
CA LEU A 108 82.35 -175.70 -112.59
C LEU A 108 82.14 -175.34 -111.11
N ALA A 109 82.65 -176.16 -110.18
CA ALA A 109 82.55 -175.89 -108.74
C ALA A 109 83.26 -174.58 -108.35
N GLN A 110 84.43 -174.31 -108.93
CA GLN A 110 85.16 -173.06 -108.68
C GLN A 110 84.42 -171.84 -109.24
N ASN A 111 83.80 -171.95 -110.41
CA ASN A 111 83.01 -170.87 -111.00
C ASN A 111 81.68 -170.65 -110.27
N ILE A 112 81.02 -171.70 -109.77
CA ILE A 112 79.86 -171.58 -108.88
C ILE A 112 80.27 -170.89 -107.58
N ALA A 113 81.39 -171.27 -106.97
CA ALA A 113 81.89 -170.61 -105.77
C ALA A 113 82.17 -169.10 -106.00
N LYS A 114 82.72 -168.73 -107.18
CA LYS A 114 82.89 -167.33 -107.58
C LYS A 114 81.54 -166.61 -107.77
N GLN A 115 80.52 -167.28 -108.33
CA GLN A 115 79.18 -166.69 -108.46
C GLN A 115 78.47 -166.53 -107.12
N CYS A 116 78.59 -167.51 -106.21
CA CYS A 116 78.09 -167.38 -104.85
C CYS A 116 78.76 -166.20 -104.14
N HIS A 117 80.09 -166.07 -104.25
CA HIS A 117 80.82 -164.93 -103.69
C HIS A 117 80.35 -163.58 -104.26
N ALA A 118 80.07 -163.49 -105.57
CA ALA A 118 79.55 -162.27 -106.17
C ALA A 118 78.12 -161.91 -105.70
N CYS A 119 77.26 -162.90 -105.49
CA CYS A 119 75.95 -162.72 -104.86
C CYS A 119 76.08 -162.27 -103.40
N ASP A 120 76.99 -162.89 -102.65
CA ASP A 120 77.25 -162.53 -101.25
C ASP A 120 77.79 -161.10 -101.13
N GLU A 121 78.69 -160.68 -102.02
CA GLU A 121 79.16 -159.29 -102.11
C GLU A 121 78.02 -158.31 -102.40
N LEU A 122 77.08 -158.64 -103.30
CA LEU A 122 75.92 -157.81 -103.58
C LEU A 122 74.99 -157.70 -102.36
N ILE A 123 74.77 -158.81 -101.66
CA ILE A 123 73.96 -158.86 -100.45
C ILE A 123 74.64 -158.06 -99.34
N GLU A 124 75.95 -158.17 -99.15
CA GLU A 124 76.71 -157.38 -98.17
C GLU A 124 76.69 -155.89 -98.50
N SER A 125 76.80 -155.49 -99.78
CA SER A 125 76.62 -154.09 -100.20
C SER A 125 75.25 -153.55 -99.80
N LYS A 126 74.18 -154.33 -100.07
CA LYS A 126 72.82 -153.95 -99.69
C LYS A 126 72.60 -153.94 -98.17
N LYS A 127 73.17 -154.91 -97.45
CA LYS A 127 73.11 -154.94 -95.97
C LYS A 127 73.84 -153.74 -95.38
N SER A 128 75.00 -153.36 -95.92
CA SER A 128 75.75 -152.17 -95.52
C SER A 128 74.93 -150.90 -95.73
N LEU A 129 74.31 -150.73 -96.91
CA LEU A 129 73.41 -149.59 -97.17
C LEU A 129 72.19 -149.62 -96.23
N ILE A 130 71.62 -150.79 -95.96
CA ILE A 130 70.53 -150.93 -95.00
C ILE A 130 71.00 -150.50 -93.60
N GLU A 131 72.19 -150.89 -93.15
CA GLU A 131 72.74 -150.46 -91.86
C GLU A 131 72.99 -148.96 -91.79
N GLU A 132 73.46 -148.35 -92.87
CA GLU A 132 73.62 -146.90 -93.01
C GLU A 132 72.28 -146.17 -92.92
N ILE A 133 71.26 -146.62 -93.66
CA ILE A 133 69.90 -146.06 -93.58
C ILE A 133 69.31 -146.25 -92.18
N HIS A 134 69.54 -147.39 -91.52
CA HIS A 134 69.10 -147.59 -90.14
C HIS A 134 69.85 -146.68 -89.17
N GLY A 135 71.14 -146.40 -89.42
CA GLY A 135 71.94 -145.44 -88.68
C GLY A 135 71.41 -144.02 -88.83
N GLU A 136 71.12 -143.60 -90.05
CA GLU A 136 70.51 -142.30 -90.34
C GLU A 136 69.11 -142.17 -89.75
N LEU A 137 68.28 -143.22 -89.80
CA LEU A 137 66.97 -143.22 -89.17
C LEU A 137 67.08 -143.01 -87.64
N LYS A 138 68.03 -143.70 -86.99
CA LYS A 138 68.33 -143.48 -85.57
C LYS A 138 68.85 -142.07 -85.30
N ALA A 139 69.73 -141.54 -86.16
CA ALA A 139 70.25 -140.19 -86.03
C ALA A 139 69.12 -139.13 -86.15
N VAL A 140 68.19 -139.31 -87.09
CA VAL A 140 67.00 -138.46 -87.23
C VAL A 140 66.07 -138.55 -86.02
N ASP A 141 65.86 -139.75 -85.46
CA ASP A 141 65.08 -139.93 -84.23
C ASP A 141 65.75 -139.24 -83.03
N GLU A 142 67.08 -139.35 -82.90
CA GLU A 142 67.86 -138.64 -81.88
C GLU A 142 67.82 -137.12 -82.06
N ASP A 143 67.92 -136.63 -83.30
CA ASP A 143 67.79 -135.21 -83.65
C ASP A 143 66.38 -134.69 -83.31
N TYR A 144 65.32 -135.46 -83.61
CA TYR A 144 63.94 -135.11 -83.25
C TYR A 144 63.74 -135.08 -81.73
N GLN A 145 64.27 -136.05 -81.00
CA GLN A 145 64.23 -136.04 -79.53
C GLN A 145 65.00 -134.83 -78.97
N ARG A 146 66.13 -134.45 -79.58
CA ARG A 146 66.91 -133.29 -79.16
C ARG A 146 66.13 -132.00 -79.38
N MET A 147 65.49 -131.84 -80.54
CA MET A 147 64.62 -130.70 -80.84
C MET A 147 63.41 -130.64 -79.92
N PHE A 148 62.73 -131.77 -79.66
CA PHE A 148 61.60 -131.80 -78.74
C PHE A 148 62.01 -131.39 -77.32
N ARG A 149 63.18 -131.86 -76.85
CA ARG A 149 63.74 -131.41 -75.55
C ARG A 149 64.08 -129.93 -75.57
N GLN A 150 64.57 -129.39 -76.69
CA GLN A 150 64.86 -127.96 -76.82
C GLN A 150 63.58 -127.12 -76.84
N GLN A 151 62.57 -127.50 -77.63
CA GLN A 151 61.26 -126.86 -77.66
C GLN A 151 60.57 -126.89 -76.29
N SER A 152 60.66 -128.00 -75.55
CA SER A 152 60.16 -128.05 -74.17
C SER A 152 60.86 -127.03 -73.27
N LYS A 153 62.19 -126.91 -73.36
CA LYS A 153 62.96 -125.91 -72.62
C LYS A 153 62.57 -124.49 -73.02
N ASP A 154 62.40 -124.22 -74.32
CA ASP A 154 62.03 -122.89 -74.82
C ASP A 154 60.61 -122.51 -74.36
N LEU A 155 59.68 -123.46 -74.34
CA LEU A 155 58.34 -123.28 -73.76
C LEU A 155 58.39 -123.03 -72.25
N ASP A 156 59.18 -123.81 -71.50
CA ASP A 156 59.35 -123.60 -70.06
C ASP A 156 59.96 -122.22 -69.76
N MET A 157 60.96 -121.81 -70.54
CA MET A 157 61.58 -120.48 -70.43
C MET A 157 60.61 -119.36 -70.79
N LEU A 158 59.76 -119.55 -71.81
CA LEU A 158 58.72 -118.59 -72.16
C LEU A 158 57.66 -118.48 -71.04
N ILE A 159 57.21 -119.60 -70.47
CA ILE A 159 56.24 -119.63 -69.36
C ILE A 159 56.83 -118.93 -68.13
N LEU A 160 58.09 -119.23 -67.77
CA LEU A 160 58.78 -118.56 -66.68
C LEU A 160 58.90 -117.06 -66.92
N SER A 161 59.33 -116.66 -68.13
CA SER A 161 59.45 -115.25 -68.50
C SER A 161 58.11 -114.52 -68.43
N MET A 162 57.05 -115.08 -69.02
CA MET A 162 55.70 -114.51 -68.96
C MET A 162 55.16 -114.44 -67.53
N GLY A 163 55.39 -115.48 -66.71
CA GLY A 163 55.00 -115.51 -65.30
C GLY A 163 55.69 -114.41 -64.49
N THR A 164 57.00 -114.26 -64.66
CA THR A 164 57.77 -113.18 -64.02
C THR A 164 57.29 -111.79 -64.48
N GLN A 165 56.96 -111.62 -65.76
CA GLN A 165 56.42 -110.35 -66.27
C GLN A 165 55.07 -109.99 -65.64
N VAL A 166 54.15 -110.95 -65.52
CA VAL A 166 52.84 -110.71 -64.88
C VAL A 166 53.01 -110.33 -63.41
N MET A 167 53.89 -111.03 -62.67
CA MET A 167 54.19 -110.69 -61.27
C MET A 167 54.79 -109.29 -61.15
N ASN A 168 55.73 -108.92 -62.03
CA ASN A 168 56.35 -107.60 -62.03
C ASN A 168 55.33 -106.50 -62.36
N LEU A 169 54.48 -106.68 -63.38
CA LEU A 169 53.41 -105.73 -63.71
C LEU A 169 52.46 -105.54 -62.54
N HIS A 170 52.06 -106.62 -61.88
CA HIS A 170 51.17 -106.55 -60.73
C HIS A 170 51.81 -105.78 -59.57
N SER A 171 53.09 -106.04 -59.26
CA SER A 171 53.84 -105.29 -58.25
C SER A 171 53.89 -103.80 -58.56
N ILE A 172 54.20 -103.45 -59.82
CA ILE A 172 54.26 -102.05 -60.26
C ILE A 172 52.88 -101.40 -60.15
N HIS A 173 51.80 -102.06 -60.58
CA HIS A 173 50.45 -101.51 -60.45
C HIS A 173 50.08 -101.23 -58.98
N ILE A 174 50.47 -102.10 -58.04
CA ILE A 174 50.24 -101.87 -56.61
C ILE A 174 51.02 -100.63 -56.12
N GLU A 175 52.31 -100.53 -56.47
CA GLU A 175 53.14 -99.39 -56.08
C GLU A 175 52.58 -98.08 -56.64
N GLU A 176 52.21 -98.07 -57.91
CA GLU A 176 51.65 -96.92 -58.60
C GLU A 176 50.31 -96.48 -57.97
N LEU A 177 49.41 -97.43 -57.66
CA LEU A 177 48.17 -97.11 -56.94
C LEU A 177 48.45 -96.52 -55.56
N ALA A 178 49.43 -97.06 -54.81
CA ALA A 178 49.81 -96.52 -53.52
C ALA A 178 50.37 -95.10 -53.60
N THR A 179 51.15 -94.78 -54.65
CA THR A 179 51.63 -93.40 -54.88
C THR A 179 50.49 -92.44 -55.18
N VAL A 180 49.56 -92.83 -56.05
CA VAL A 180 48.39 -92.02 -56.38
C VAL A 180 47.53 -91.78 -55.13
N GLU A 181 47.28 -92.81 -54.34
CA GLU A 181 46.54 -92.67 -53.07
C GLU A 181 47.25 -91.73 -52.08
N ALA A 182 48.58 -91.80 -51.96
CA ALA A 182 49.35 -90.90 -51.12
C ALA A 182 49.21 -89.44 -51.56
N ASP A 183 49.30 -89.17 -52.87
CA ASP A 183 49.13 -87.83 -53.44
C ASP A 183 47.71 -87.29 -53.17
N PHE A 184 46.67 -88.12 -53.34
CA PHE A 184 45.29 -87.75 -53.01
C PHE A 184 45.11 -87.41 -51.52
N MET A 185 45.75 -88.17 -50.63
CA MET A 185 45.68 -87.95 -49.18
C MET A 185 46.39 -86.65 -48.78
N GLU A 186 47.52 -86.33 -49.40
CA GLU A 186 48.23 -85.07 -49.17
C GLU A 186 47.41 -83.87 -49.67
N GLN A 187 46.81 -83.97 -50.86
CA GLN A 187 45.94 -82.90 -51.37
C GLN A 187 44.72 -82.69 -50.48
N ARG A 188 44.05 -83.77 -50.04
CA ARG A 188 42.94 -83.68 -49.11
C ARG A 188 43.36 -83.01 -47.80
N LYS A 189 44.54 -83.34 -47.27
CA LYS A 189 45.10 -82.69 -46.08
C LYS A 189 45.34 -81.20 -46.33
N GLY A 190 45.94 -80.84 -47.46
CA GLY A 190 46.17 -79.44 -47.85
C GLY A 190 44.87 -78.64 -47.95
N LEU A 191 43.84 -79.19 -48.61
CA LEU A 191 42.52 -78.56 -48.73
C LEU A 191 41.85 -78.37 -47.37
N MET A 192 41.85 -79.41 -46.52
CA MET A 192 41.29 -79.32 -45.17
C MET A 192 42.02 -78.28 -44.32
N GLN A 193 43.34 -78.19 -44.44
CA GLN A 193 44.13 -77.18 -43.72
C GLN A 193 43.82 -75.77 -44.21
N ARG A 194 43.66 -75.56 -45.52
CA ARG A 194 43.28 -74.28 -46.11
C ARG A 194 41.90 -73.84 -45.63
N ASN A 195 40.91 -74.72 -45.72
CA ASN A 195 39.55 -74.47 -45.23
C ASN A 195 39.54 -74.18 -43.73
N LYS A 196 40.31 -74.92 -42.93
CA LYS A 196 40.45 -74.67 -41.49
C LYS A 196 41.02 -73.29 -41.21
N THR A 197 42.09 -72.89 -41.90
CA THR A 197 42.70 -71.57 -41.72
C THR A 197 41.76 -70.45 -42.13
N GLU A 198 40.98 -70.64 -43.19
CA GLU A 198 39.98 -69.67 -43.64
C GLU A 198 38.87 -69.52 -42.59
N ILE A 199 38.29 -70.64 -42.11
CA ILE A 199 37.27 -70.63 -41.05
C ILE A 199 37.82 -69.96 -39.78
N ASP A 200 39.03 -70.31 -39.35
CA ASP A 200 39.67 -69.72 -38.17
C ASP A 200 39.88 -68.20 -38.35
N SER A 201 40.21 -67.75 -39.55
CA SER A 201 40.36 -66.31 -39.87
C SER A 201 39.01 -65.57 -39.83
N LEU A 202 37.95 -66.15 -40.38
CA LEU A 202 36.61 -65.59 -40.35
C LEU A 202 36.07 -65.53 -38.92
N LEU A 203 36.24 -66.60 -38.13
CA LEU A 203 35.85 -66.63 -36.72
C LEU A 203 36.62 -65.61 -35.87
N LYS A 204 37.89 -65.32 -36.19
CA LYS A 204 38.65 -64.22 -35.57
C LYS A 204 38.07 -62.86 -35.96
N SER A 205 37.79 -62.65 -37.24
CA SER A 205 37.17 -61.41 -37.72
C SER A 205 35.82 -61.15 -37.03
N VAL A 206 34.95 -62.17 -36.95
CA VAL A 206 33.66 -62.08 -36.25
C VAL A 206 33.87 -61.72 -34.77
N ARG A 207 34.74 -62.44 -34.06
CA ARG A 207 35.04 -62.13 -32.64
C ARG A 207 35.56 -60.71 -32.44
N ASN A 208 36.40 -60.21 -33.35
CA ASN A 208 36.89 -58.84 -33.27
C ASN A 208 35.75 -57.83 -33.46
N THR A 209 34.88 -58.02 -34.46
CA THR A 209 33.73 -57.14 -34.68
C THR A 209 32.74 -57.18 -33.53
N GLU A 210 32.44 -58.37 -32.97
CA GLU A 210 31.61 -58.50 -31.77
C GLU A 210 32.23 -57.83 -30.55
N GLY A 211 33.56 -57.92 -30.39
CA GLY A 211 34.32 -57.23 -29.36
C GLY A 211 34.17 -55.72 -29.46
N LEU A 212 34.38 -55.15 -30.65
CA LEU A 212 34.22 -53.72 -30.90
C LEU A 212 32.79 -53.24 -30.61
N VAL A 213 31.77 -53.98 -31.05
CA VAL A 213 30.37 -53.64 -30.77
C VAL A 213 30.08 -53.68 -29.27
N LYS A 214 30.61 -54.68 -28.55
CA LYS A 214 30.48 -54.75 -27.08
C LYS A 214 31.16 -53.56 -26.39
N GLU A 215 32.38 -53.20 -26.79
CA GLU A 215 33.10 -52.05 -26.25
C GLU A 215 32.38 -50.71 -26.52
N GLU A 216 31.78 -50.55 -27.70
CA GLU A 216 30.96 -49.36 -28.00
C GLU A 216 29.70 -49.31 -27.13
N LEU A 217 29.05 -50.45 -26.89
CA LEU A 217 27.88 -50.53 -26.02
C LEU A 217 28.26 -50.24 -24.57
N THR A 218 29.37 -50.80 -24.05
CA THR A 218 29.83 -50.52 -22.69
C THR A 218 30.19 -49.05 -22.53
N LYS A 219 30.87 -48.44 -23.50
CA LYS A 219 31.15 -46.99 -23.49
C LYS A 219 29.88 -46.15 -23.44
N LYS A 220 28.88 -46.46 -24.27
CA LYS A 220 27.58 -45.76 -24.23
C LYS A 220 26.89 -45.91 -22.88
N ILE A 221 26.93 -47.10 -22.29
CA ILE A 221 26.37 -47.34 -20.95
C ILE A 221 27.12 -46.53 -19.89
N GLU A 222 28.45 -46.49 -19.93
CA GLU A 222 29.28 -45.67 -19.04
C GLU A 222 29.00 -44.17 -19.20
N ASP A 223 28.85 -43.70 -20.44
CA ASP A 223 28.52 -42.30 -20.72
C ASP A 223 27.13 -41.96 -20.18
N TYR A 224 26.13 -42.82 -20.38
CA TYR A 224 24.80 -42.62 -19.78
C TYR A 224 24.84 -42.64 -18.25
N ALA A 225 25.61 -43.56 -17.64
CA ALA A 225 25.78 -43.61 -16.20
C ALA A 225 26.40 -42.31 -15.67
N LYS A 226 27.45 -41.79 -16.31
CA LYS A 226 28.06 -40.49 -15.97
C LYS A 226 27.07 -39.34 -16.12
N THR A 227 26.26 -39.31 -17.18
CA THR A 227 25.25 -38.26 -17.34
C THR A 227 24.17 -38.32 -16.25
N LEU A 228 23.76 -39.54 -15.83
CA LEU A 228 22.82 -39.70 -14.74
C LEU A 228 23.41 -39.25 -13.41
N ASP A 229 24.65 -39.63 -13.11
CA ASP A 229 25.36 -39.18 -11.90
C ASP A 229 25.49 -37.65 -11.87
N ASN A 230 25.86 -37.02 -13.00
CA ASN A 230 25.96 -35.57 -13.10
C ASN A 230 24.61 -34.87 -12.83
N ILE A 231 23.52 -35.35 -13.45
CA ILE A 231 22.18 -34.80 -13.22
C ILE A 231 21.77 -34.97 -11.75
N GLN A 232 22.05 -36.14 -11.15
CA GLN A 232 21.77 -36.36 -9.73
C GLN A 232 22.58 -35.40 -8.84
N THR A 233 23.84 -35.13 -9.16
CA THR A 233 24.64 -34.16 -8.40
C THR A 233 24.10 -32.74 -8.56
N GLU A 234 23.76 -32.33 -9.79
CA GLU A 234 23.19 -31.00 -10.08
C GLU A 234 21.84 -30.81 -9.36
N ASP A 235 20.93 -31.77 -9.45
CA ASP A 235 19.63 -31.73 -8.78
C ASP A 235 19.78 -31.64 -7.24
N ASN A 236 20.75 -32.37 -6.67
CA ASN A 236 21.05 -32.30 -5.24
C ASN A 236 21.64 -30.93 -4.84
N GLU A 237 22.49 -30.35 -5.68
CA GLU A 237 23.04 -29.00 -5.47
C GLU A 237 21.95 -27.93 -5.54
N ASP A 238 21.07 -27.99 -6.54
CA ASP A 238 19.93 -27.09 -6.69
C ASP A 238 18.95 -27.20 -5.52
N TYR A 239 18.67 -28.42 -5.07
CA TYR A 239 17.87 -28.66 -3.86
C TYR A 239 18.52 -28.02 -2.63
N ASN A 240 19.82 -28.24 -2.42
CA ASN A 240 20.54 -27.66 -1.29
C ASN A 240 20.56 -26.13 -1.35
N LEU A 241 20.77 -25.54 -2.54
CA LEU A 241 20.75 -24.09 -2.74
C LEU A 241 19.38 -23.50 -2.43
N LEU A 242 18.30 -24.13 -2.92
CA LEU A 242 16.94 -23.71 -2.62
C LEU A 242 16.62 -23.85 -1.14
N LYS A 243 17.05 -24.95 -0.51
CA LYS A 243 16.88 -25.19 0.92
C LYS A 243 17.55 -24.09 1.74
N VAL A 244 18.82 -23.78 1.46
CA VAL A 244 19.55 -22.69 2.13
C VAL A 244 18.81 -21.37 1.96
N ARG A 245 18.32 -21.05 0.75
CA ARG A 245 17.57 -19.81 0.50
C ARG A 245 16.29 -19.73 1.34
N LEU A 246 15.50 -20.79 1.36
CA LEU A 246 14.26 -20.84 2.13
C LEU A 246 14.54 -20.76 3.64
N GLU A 247 15.58 -21.43 4.13
CA GLU A 247 16.01 -21.33 5.52
C GLU A 247 16.46 -19.91 5.88
N THR A 248 17.18 -19.21 4.98
CA THR A 248 17.55 -17.80 5.20
C THR A 248 16.34 -16.87 5.20
N ASP A 249 15.37 -17.08 4.31
CA ASP A 249 14.14 -16.27 4.28
C ASP A 249 13.31 -16.47 5.56
N ILE A 250 13.22 -17.71 6.06
CA ILE A 250 12.59 -18.03 7.34
C ILE A 250 13.29 -17.27 8.48
N GLN A 251 14.62 -17.32 8.56
CA GLN A 251 15.38 -16.60 9.60
C GLN A 251 15.15 -15.08 9.55
N ILE A 252 15.12 -14.49 8.35
CA ILE A 252 14.86 -13.05 8.17
C ILE A 252 13.44 -12.70 8.64
N LEU A 253 12.45 -13.50 8.30
CA LEU A 253 11.06 -13.29 8.72
C LEU A 253 10.90 -13.43 10.23
N GLU A 254 11.55 -14.42 10.85
CA GLU A 254 11.59 -14.58 12.30
C GLU A 254 12.19 -13.35 12.98
N GLN A 255 13.33 -12.86 12.49
CA GLN A 255 13.97 -11.64 13.00
C GLN A 255 13.05 -10.41 12.87
N HIS A 256 12.33 -10.26 11.75
CA HIS A 256 11.38 -9.17 11.56
C HIS A 256 10.20 -9.25 12.54
N LEU A 257 9.67 -10.45 12.78
CA LEU A 257 8.59 -10.68 13.74
C LEU A 257 9.04 -10.34 15.16
N GLU A 258 10.23 -10.76 15.58
CA GLU A 258 10.79 -10.42 16.89
C GLU A 258 11.01 -8.91 17.04
N SER A 259 11.56 -8.25 16.02
CA SER A 259 11.75 -6.79 16.01
C SER A 259 10.41 -6.04 16.14
N MET A 260 9.39 -6.49 15.41
CA MET A 260 8.04 -5.91 15.46
C MET A 260 7.37 -6.16 16.81
N ALA A 261 7.52 -7.35 17.39
CA ALA A 261 7.02 -7.67 18.72
C ALA A 261 7.65 -6.76 19.80
N ALA A 262 8.98 -6.57 19.76
CA ALA A 262 9.67 -5.68 20.67
C ALA A 262 9.22 -4.21 20.52
N ALA A 263 9.04 -3.74 19.28
CA ALA A 263 8.54 -2.39 19.01
C ALA A 263 7.11 -2.18 19.54
N TYR A 264 6.24 -3.18 19.39
CA TYR A 264 4.89 -3.12 19.95
C TYR A 264 4.88 -3.17 21.47
N GLN A 265 5.68 -4.02 22.10
CA GLN A 265 5.81 -4.03 23.55
C GLN A 265 6.21 -2.66 24.09
N LEU A 266 7.22 -2.03 23.47
CA LEU A 266 7.67 -0.69 23.86
C LEU A 266 6.60 0.39 23.63
N ASN A 267 5.81 0.29 22.55
CA ASN A 267 4.69 1.22 22.34
C ASN A 267 3.54 1.01 23.33
N THR A 268 3.26 -0.24 23.71
CA THR A 268 2.28 -0.56 24.76
C THR A 268 2.72 0.07 26.08
N GLU A 269 3.98 -0.13 26.49
CA GLU A 269 4.52 0.48 27.72
C GLU A 269 4.47 2.02 27.67
N LYS A 270 4.76 2.63 26.50
CA LYS A 270 4.62 4.09 26.31
C LYS A 270 3.17 4.56 26.44
N LEU A 271 2.22 3.82 25.88
CA LEU A 271 0.79 4.15 25.98
C LEU A 271 0.29 4.01 27.41
N ASP A 272 0.68 2.93 28.10
CA ASP A 272 0.34 2.71 29.51
C ASP A 272 0.89 3.83 30.39
N TYR A 273 2.13 4.26 30.16
CA TYR A 273 2.70 5.43 30.83
C TYR A 273 1.91 6.71 30.55
N ASN A 274 1.65 7.03 29.28
CA ASN A 274 0.89 8.22 28.89
C ASN A 274 -0.52 8.22 29.50
N TYR A 275 -1.18 7.07 29.51
CA TYR A 275 -2.48 6.89 30.15
C TYR A 275 -2.41 7.15 31.65
N ALA A 276 -1.43 6.57 32.36
CA ALA A 276 -1.23 6.81 33.79
C ALA A 276 -1.01 8.30 34.09
N VAL A 277 -0.18 8.99 33.29
CA VAL A 277 0.05 10.44 33.44
C VAL A 277 -1.24 11.24 33.21
N LEU A 278 -2.04 10.88 32.20
CA LEU A 278 -3.33 11.54 31.95
C LEU A 278 -4.31 11.34 33.10
N VAL A 279 -4.40 10.12 33.64
CA VAL A 279 -5.26 9.80 34.79
C VAL A 279 -4.86 10.62 36.02
N GLU A 280 -3.56 10.68 36.34
CA GLU A 280 -3.05 11.51 37.44
C GLU A 280 -3.35 12.99 37.21
N ARG A 281 -3.15 13.50 36.00
CA ARG A 281 -3.45 14.90 35.65
C ARG A 281 -4.95 15.19 35.77
N ASP A 282 -5.82 14.29 35.36
CA ASP A 282 -7.27 14.45 35.48
C ASP A 282 -7.70 14.39 36.96
N HIS A 283 -7.04 13.57 37.78
CA HIS A 283 -7.23 13.56 39.23
C HIS A 283 -6.85 14.91 39.85
N ASP A 284 -5.67 15.45 39.52
CA ASP A 284 -5.20 16.75 39.99
C ASP A 284 -6.11 17.91 39.53
N ASN A 285 -6.53 17.87 38.27
CA ASN A 285 -7.48 18.83 37.71
C ASN A 285 -8.84 18.75 38.42
N TYR A 286 -9.33 17.54 38.70
CA TYR A 286 -10.56 17.31 39.44
C TYR A 286 -10.47 17.88 40.86
N ILE A 287 -9.36 17.65 41.57
CA ILE A 287 -9.11 18.24 42.89
C ILE A 287 -9.10 19.76 42.80
N THR A 288 -8.36 20.33 41.84
CA THR A 288 -8.25 21.78 41.65
C THR A 288 -9.59 22.43 41.31
N ALA A 289 -10.36 21.84 40.39
CA ALA A 289 -11.71 22.28 40.06
C ALA A 289 -12.63 22.20 41.29
N GLY A 290 -12.52 21.15 42.09
CA GLY A 290 -13.22 21.03 43.38
C GLY A 290 -12.86 22.16 44.35
N GLN A 291 -11.59 22.52 44.46
CA GLN A 291 -11.14 23.64 45.29
C GLN A 291 -11.68 24.99 44.77
N GLN A 292 -11.63 25.24 43.45
CA GLN A 292 -12.16 26.47 42.85
C GLN A 292 -13.67 26.56 42.98
N LYS A 293 -14.41 25.46 42.80
CA LYS A 293 -15.86 25.39 43.04
C LYS A 293 -16.19 25.77 44.48
N ARG A 294 -15.45 25.24 45.47
CA ARG A 294 -15.63 25.61 46.89
C ARG A 294 -15.35 27.10 47.14
N LYS A 295 -14.31 27.67 46.52
CA LYS A 295 -14.02 29.12 46.61
C LYS A 295 -15.15 29.96 45.99
N LEU A 296 -15.64 29.57 44.82
CA LEU A 296 -16.75 30.23 44.14
C LEU A 296 -18.04 30.18 44.98
N THR A 297 -18.37 29.03 45.58
CA THR A 297 -19.51 28.93 46.50
C THR A 297 -19.36 29.89 47.68
N LYS A 298 -18.19 29.91 48.33
CA LYS A 298 -17.93 30.87 49.43
C LYS A 298 -18.09 32.32 48.99
N GLN A 299 -17.55 32.69 47.83
CA GLN A 299 -17.70 34.05 47.29
C GLN A 299 -19.17 34.37 46.96
N ARG A 300 -19.90 33.43 46.37
CA ARG A 300 -21.33 33.56 46.09
C ARG A 300 -22.13 33.76 47.37
N ASP A 301 -21.84 33.02 48.43
CA ASP A 301 -22.47 33.20 49.74
C ASP A 301 -22.15 34.59 50.34
N THR A 302 -20.91 35.05 50.24
CA THR A 302 -20.55 36.42 50.66
C THR A 302 -21.26 37.49 49.84
N LEU A 303 -21.42 37.30 48.52
CA LEU A 303 -22.18 38.22 47.68
C LEU A 303 -23.66 38.22 48.02
N CYS A 304 -24.27 37.05 48.23
CA CYS A 304 -25.68 36.94 48.64
C CYS A 304 -25.92 37.63 49.98
N THR A 305 -25.03 37.43 50.97
CA THR A 305 -25.13 38.09 52.27
C THR A 305 -24.92 39.60 52.18
N LEU A 306 -23.98 40.09 51.36
CA LEU A 306 -23.78 41.52 51.11
C LEU A 306 -24.99 42.14 50.39
N LYS A 307 -25.54 41.48 49.36
CA LYS A 307 -26.76 41.92 48.67
C LYS A 307 -27.95 42.01 49.63
N ALA A 308 -28.15 40.99 50.47
CA ALA A 308 -29.20 41.00 51.49
C ALA A 308 -29.02 42.18 52.47
N ARG A 309 -27.80 42.40 52.98
CA ARG A 309 -27.49 43.55 53.85
C ARG A 309 -27.74 44.88 53.17
N HIS A 310 -27.34 45.02 51.90
CA HIS A 310 -27.57 46.25 51.14
C HIS A 310 -29.05 46.55 50.95
N ASN A 311 -29.85 45.55 50.57
CA ASN A 311 -31.31 45.68 50.47
C ASN A 311 -31.93 46.06 51.83
N ASP A 312 -31.45 45.50 52.94
CA ASP A 312 -31.91 45.88 54.27
C ASP A 312 -31.57 47.34 54.62
N TYR A 313 -30.37 47.81 54.24
CA TYR A 313 -29.99 49.22 54.38
C TYR A 313 -30.87 50.11 53.52
N GLU A 314 -31.08 49.77 52.24
CA GLU A 314 -31.92 50.53 51.32
C GLU A 314 -33.35 50.66 51.85
N LYS A 315 -33.95 49.56 52.32
CA LYS A 315 -35.27 49.57 52.99
C LYS A 315 -35.29 50.52 54.20
N ARG A 316 -34.26 50.48 55.05
CA ARG A 316 -34.16 51.39 56.22
C ARG A 316 -34.01 52.84 55.81
N PHE A 317 -33.18 53.14 54.81
CA PHE A 317 -33.01 54.49 54.28
C PHE A 317 -34.29 55.02 53.66
N LEU A 318 -35.00 54.23 52.85
CA LEU A 318 -36.30 54.61 52.28
C LEU A 318 -37.33 54.88 53.37
N MET A 319 -37.40 54.04 54.42
CA MET A 319 -38.29 54.24 55.55
C MET A 319 -37.96 55.52 56.33
N GLN A 320 -36.67 55.79 56.58
CA GLN A 320 -36.23 57.03 57.25
C GLN A 320 -36.52 58.26 56.39
N ASN A 321 -36.26 58.20 55.09
CA ASN A 321 -36.52 59.31 54.17
C ASN A 321 -38.03 59.61 54.08
N SER A 322 -38.87 58.58 54.01
CA SER A 322 -40.33 58.72 54.06
C SER A 322 -40.80 59.38 55.37
N LYS A 323 -40.23 58.97 56.52
CA LYS A 323 -40.52 59.59 57.82
C LYS A 323 -40.09 61.06 57.85
N LEU A 324 -38.87 61.37 57.41
CA LEU A 324 -38.34 62.74 57.34
C LEU A 324 -39.17 63.62 56.41
N ALA A 325 -39.59 63.09 55.25
CA ALA A 325 -40.46 63.80 54.31
C ALA A 325 -41.83 64.11 54.95
N SER A 326 -42.42 63.15 55.67
CA SER A 326 -43.68 63.36 56.39
C SER A 326 -43.55 64.41 57.51
N ASP A 327 -42.46 64.37 58.28
CA ASP A 327 -42.22 65.34 59.35
C ASP A 327 -41.93 66.74 58.78
N TYR A 328 -41.17 66.84 57.68
CA TYR A 328 -40.97 68.10 56.95
C TYR A 328 -42.30 68.68 56.44
N GLU A 329 -43.16 67.85 55.85
CA GLU A 329 -44.48 68.28 55.36
C GLU A 329 -45.35 68.82 56.51
N LYS A 330 -45.34 68.17 57.69
CA LYS A 330 -46.03 68.68 58.88
C LYS A 330 -45.46 70.03 59.32
N THR A 331 -44.14 70.18 59.37
CA THR A 331 -43.48 71.45 59.74
C THR A 331 -43.81 72.55 58.74
N MET A 332 -43.86 72.25 57.44
CA MET A 332 -44.28 73.20 56.41
C MET A 332 -45.74 73.65 56.59
N ARG A 333 -46.66 72.74 56.88
CA ARG A 333 -48.06 73.10 57.19
C ARG A 333 -48.15 74.02 58.42
N LEU A 334 -47.39 73.71 59.49
CA LEU A 334 -47.34 74.56 60.69
C LEU A 334 -46.79 75.97 60.38
N LEU A 335 -45.77 76.07 59.52
CA LEU A 335 -45.21 77.35 59.06
C LEU A 335 -46.23 78.16 58.25
N GLN A 336 -46.95 77.50 57.34
CA GLN A 336 -48.00 78.13 56.54
C GLN A 336 -49.17 78.63 57.40
N ASP A 337 -49.58 77.87 58.42
CA ASP A 337 -50.59 78.28 59.40
C ASP A 337 -50.13 79.50 60.22
N LEU A 338 -48.86 79.53 60.64
CA LEU A 338 -48.28 80.66 61.35
C LEU A 338 -48.25 81.93 60.50
N GLN A 339 -47.78 81.83 59.25
CA GLN A 339 -47.79 82.96 58.31
C GLN A 339 -49.21 83.47 58.05
N SER A 340 -50.18 82.56 57.91
CA SER A 340 -51.59 82.93 57.74
C SER A 340 -52.12 83.68 58.97
N LYS A 341 -51.77 83.24 60.18
CA LYS A 341 -52.13 83.92 61.44
C LYS A 341 -51.46 85.28 61.58
N GLU A 342 -50.18 85.40 61.23
CA GLU A 342 -49.44 86.68 61.23
C GLU A 342 -50.14 87.70 60.33
N HIS A 343 -50.47 87.30 59.11
CA HIS A 343 -51.12 88.20 58.16
C HIS A 343 -52.51 88.63 58.65
N GLN A 344 -53.29 87.71 59.23
CA GLN A 344 -54.58 88.02 59.85
C GLN A 344 -54.44 88.99 61.05
N LEU A 345 -53.42 88.82 61.90
CA LEU A 345 -53.17 89.72 63.03
C LEU A 345 -52.77 91.13 62.57
N GLN A 346 -51.85 91.25 61.61
CA GLN A 346 -51.46 92.55 61.05
C GLN A 346 -52.66 93.28 60.44
N ALA A 347 -53.50 92.58 59.68
CA ALA A 347 -54.71 93.16 59.10
C ALA A 347 -55.69 93.65 60.19
N ALA A 348 -55.86 92.90 61.28
CA ALA A 348 -56.69 93.29 62.42
C ALA A 348 -56.12 94.52 63.15
N HIS A 349 -54.82 94.56 63.43
CA HIS A 349 -54.16 95.70 64.07
C HIS A 349 -54.25 96.98 63.24
N GLN A 350 -54.02 96.89 61.93
CA GLN A 350 -54.09 98.05 61.05
C GLN A 350 -55.51 98.64 61.00
N LYS A 351 -56.54 97.79 60.98
CA LYS A 351 -57.94 98.26 61.04
C LYS A 351 -58.24 99.01 62.34
N GLN A 352 -57.85 98.47 63.49
CA GLN A 352 -58.08 99.11 64.80
C GLN A 352 -57.41 100.49 64.91
N TYR A 353 -56.21 100.65 64.36
CA TYR A 353 -55.49 101.93 64.36
C TYR A 353 -56.24 103.02 63.58
N TRP A 354 -56.71 102.72 62.37
CA TRP A 354 -57.41 103.71 61.54
C TRP A 354 -58.78 104.10 62.11
N ASP A 355 -59.53 103.14 62.67
CA ASP A 355 -60.79 103.42 63.35
C ASP A 355 -60.58 104.40 64.53
N PHE A 356 -59.49 104.26 65.29
CA PHE A 356 -59.12 105.16 66.39
C PHE A 356 -58.77 106.58 65.90
N VAL A 357 -57.95 106.70 64.85
CA VAL A 357 -57.52 107.99 64.30
C VAL A 357 -58.70 108.79 63.73
N HIS A 358 -59.63 108.13 63.02
CA HIS A 358 -60.85 108.76 62.49
C HIS A 358 -61.73 109.35 63.59
N MET A 359 -61.94 108.58 64.67
CA MET A 359 -62.82 108.99 65.78
C MET A 359 -62.28 110.25 66.48
N HIS A 360 -60.96 110.34 66.70
CA HIS A 360 -60.34 111.51 67.33
C HIS A 360 -60.33 112.75 66.42
N HIS A 361 -60.04 112.60 65.13
CA HIS A 361 -60.05 113.72 64.19
C HIS A 361 -61.42 114.41 64.13
N HIS A 362 -62.50 113.63 64.04
CA HIS A 362 -63.87 114.15 64.02
C HIS A 362 -64.19 115.00 65.27
N SER A 363 -63.75 114.55 66.45
CA SER A 363 -63.96 115.28 67.71
C SER A 363 -63.30 116.67 67.72
N ILE A 364 -62.08 116.79 67.18
CA ILE A 364 -61.30 118.04 67.15
C ILE A 364 -61.89 119.04 66.15
N ALA A 365 -62.33 118.56 64.97
CA ALA A 365 -62.98 119.41 63.97
C ALA A 365 -64.24 120.10 64.53
N VAL A 366 -65.03 119.39 65.35
CA VAL A 366 -66.19 119.95 66.04
C VAL A 366 -65.78 121.02 67.06
N LEU A 367 -64.72 120.80 67.85
CA LEU A 367 -64.19 121.80 68.81
C LEU A 367 -63.69 123.07 68.12
N ALA A 368 -62.94 122.94 67.03
CA ALA A 368 -62.43 124.06 66.23
C ALA A 368 -63.54 124.95 65.67
N SER A 369 -64.64 124.34 65.18
CA SER A 369 -65.79 125.10 64.66
C SER A 369 -66.45 125.98 65.73
N LYS A 370 -66.56 125.50 66.97
CA LYS A 370 -67.10 126.28 68.11
C LYS A 370 -66.17 127.43 68.50
N LEU A 371 -64.86 127.22 68.45
CA LEU A 371 -63.84 128.21 68.79
C LEU A 371 -63.85 129.39 67.80
N LEU A 372 -63.91 129.10 66.50
CA LEU A 372 -64.06 130.12 65.44
C LEU A 372 -65.37 130.88 65.55
N GLN A 373 -66.45 130.20 65.95
CA GLN A 373 -67.74 130.84 66.16
C GLN A 373 -67.71 131.83 67.34
N ALA A 374 -67.00 131.50 68.42
CA ALA A 374 -66.78 132.41 69.55
C ALA A 374 -65.88 133.60 69.17
N ASP A 375 -64.87 133.39 68.33
CA ASP A 375 -63.99 134.46 67.84
C ASP A 375 -64.74 135.50 67.00
N LYS A 376 -65.68 135.02 66.17
CA LYS A 376 -66.56 135.88 65.38
C LYS A 376 -67.41 136.81 66.23
N THR A 377 -68.10 136.29 67.25
CA THR A 377 -68.97 137.09 68.11
C THR A 377 -68.19 138.15 68.89
N ILE A 378 -66.99 137.82 69.39
CA ILE A 378 -66.16 138.80 70.11
C ILE A 378 -65.69 139.93 69.18
N HIS A 379 -65.24 139.61 67.96
CA HIS A 379 -64.78 140.62 67.01
C HIS A 379 -65.89 141.55 66.51
N GLU A 380 -67.05 141.00 66.15
CA GLU A 380 -68.16 141.78 65.60
C GLU A 380 -68.90 142.57 66.69
N GLU A 381 -69.26 141.97 67.82
CA GLU A 381 -70.14 142.60 68.81
C GLU A 381 -69.42 143.49 69.83
N GLN A 382 -68.21 143.13 70.27
CA GLN A 382 -67.53 143.83 71.38
C GLN A 382 -66.50 144.86 70.91
N LEU A 383 -65.83 144.60 69.78
CA LEU A 383 -64.76 145.46 69.25
C LEU A 383 -65.24 146.37 68.11
N GLY A 384 -66.42 146.08 67.52
CA GLY A 384 -66.96 146.81 66.37
C GLY A 384 -66.08 146.68 65.11
N TRP A 385 -65.25 145.64 65.05
CA TRP A 385 -64.35 145.38 63.93
C TRP A 385 -65.00 144.39 62.95
N VAL A 386 -64.65 144.50 61.67
CA VAL A 386 -65.06 143.48 60.69
C VAL A 386 -64.27 142.21 60.98
N TRP A 387 -64.96 141.12 61.31
CA TRP A 387 -64.32 139.83 61.51
C TRP A 387 -64.00 139.17 60.16
N CYS A 388 -62.78 138.66 60.02
CA CYS A 388 -62.36 137.88 58.86
C CYS A 388 -62.03 136.44 59.28
N PRO A 389 -62.68 135.41 58.70
CA PRO A 389 -62.39 134.02 59.05
C PRO A 389 -60.98 133.60 58.57
N PRO A 390 -60.25 132.78 59.34
CA PRO A 390 -58.96 132.24 58.91
C PRO A 390 -59.11 131.31 57.68
N PRO A 391 -58.06 131.17 56.85
CA PRO A 391 -58.10 130.39 55.60
C PRO A 391 -58.56 128.94 55.82
N ARG A 392 -59.49 128.46 54.97
CA ARG A 392 -60.08 127.11 55.06
C ARG A 392 -59.08 125.97 54.82
N ASP A 393 -57.92 126.25 54.22
CA ASP A 393 -56.90 125.24 53.90
C ASP A 393 -56.24 124.63 55.15
N ILE A 394 -56.44 125.23 56.32
CA ILE A 394 -55.88 124.77 57.60
C ILE A 394 -56.62 123.52 58.13
N TYR A 395 -57.85 123.23 57.70
CA TYR A 395 -58.68 122.14 58.27
C TYR A 395 -59.05 121.02 57.30
N SER A 396 -58.95 121.25 56.00
CA SER A 396 -59.35 120.27 54.98
C SER A 396 -58.22 119.35 54.54
N SER A 397 -57.02 119.46 55.12
CA SER A 397 -55.85 118.62 54.78
C SER A 397 -55.95 117.16 55.25
N PHE A 398 -57.01 116.75 55.95
CA PHE A 398 -57.15 115.37 56.46
C PHE A 398 -57.74 114.39 55.43
N ASP A 399 -58.63 114.87 54.54
CA ASP A 399 -59.32 113.99 53.58
C ASP A 399 -58.42 113.51 52.41
N SER A 400 -57.27 114.17 52.18
CA SER A 400 -56.30 113.77 51.16
C SER A 400 -55.37 112.63 51.60
N VAL A 401 -55.26 112.34 52.91
CA VAL A 401 -54.39 111.28 53.46
C VAL A 401 -55.11 109.91 53.49
N LEU A 402 -56.44 109.90 53.37
CA LEU A 402 -57.27 108.71 53.59
C LEU A 402 -57.55 107.85 52.33
N CYS A 403 -57.19 108.30 51.12
CA CYS A 403 -57.61 107.62 49.88
C CYS A 403 -56.51 106.78 49.16
N SER A 404 -55.26 106.76 49.64
CA SER A 404 -54.14 106.19 48.88
C SER A 404 -53.81 104.71 49.11
N ARG A 405 -54.66 103.91 49.78
CA ARG A 405 -54.29 102.50 50.09
C ARG A 405 -55.44 101.50 50.08
N LYS A 406 -56.11 101.32 48.93
CA LYS A 406 -56.92 100.14 48.63
C LYS A 406 -56.83 99.73 47.15
N LYS A 407 -55.75 99.03 46.77
CA LYS A 407 -55.68 98.12 45.60
C LYS A 407 -54.64 97.04 45.88
N GLY A 408 -55.06 95.78 45.91
CA GLY A 408 -54.13 94.65 45.82
C GLY A 408 -54.61 93.33 46.41
N SER A 409 -54.84 92.37 45.52
CA SER A 409 -54.67 90.91 45.71
C SER A 409 -55.83 90.05 46.22
N SER A 410 -56.32 89.19 45.32
CA SER A 410 -56.39 87.74 45.61
C SER A 410 -56.38 86.96 44.29
N ASN A 411 -55.22 86.41 43.93
CA ASN A 411 -55.07 85.27 43.04
C ASN A 411 -55.26 83.98 43.87
N THR A 412 -55.81 82.93 43.28
CA THR A 412 -55.77 81.57 43.84
C THR A 412 -55.38 80.59 42.73
N GLU A 413 -54.13 80.13 42.77
CA GLU A 413 -53.67 78.93 42.08
C GLU A 413 -53.84 77.72 43.01
N GLN A 414 -54.25 76.58 42.46
CA GLN A 414 -54.14 75.27 43.10
C GLN A 414 -53.47 74.30 42.12
N ILE A 415 -52.33 73.76 42.56
CA ILE A 415 -51.62 72.62 41.97
C ILE A 415 -51.59 71.53 43.05
N GLN A 416 -51.95 70.30 42.69
CA GLN A 416 -51.67 69.07 43.47
C GLN A 416 -51.76 67.86 42.52
N CYS A 417 -50.65 67.24 42.10
CA CYS A 417 -49.81 66.17 42.69
C CYS A 417 -50.05 64.79 42.07
N LEU A 418 -48.94 64.10 41.83
CA LEU A 418 -48.79 62.80 41.14
C LEU A 418 -49.33 61.60 41.94
N SER A 419 -49.72 60.55 41.21
CA SER A 419 -49.79 59.17 41.69
C SER A 419 -49.13 58.22 40.70
N SER A 420 -48.27 57.36 41.22
CA SER A 420 -47.55 56.28 40.51
C SER A 420 -48.45 55.07 40.26
N GLN A 421 -48.17 54.34 39.17
CA GLN A 421 -48.52 52.93 39.01
C GLN A 421 -47.56 52.26 38.02
N GLU A 422 -46.83 51.26 38.49
CA GLU A 422 -46.29 50.17 37.65
C GLU A 422 -47.29 48.98 37.64
N PRO A 423 -46.97 47.79 37.09
CA PRO A 423 -47.04 47.43 35.67
C PRO A 423 -47.89 46.16 35.47
N HIS A 424 -48.27 45.80 34.24
CA HIS A 424 -48.50 44.40 33.85
C HIS A 424 -48.57 44.31 32.32
N THR A 425 -47.81 43.40 31.70
CA THR A 425 -48.34 42.22 30.99
C THR A 425 -47.31 41.56 30.05
N VAL A 426 -47.42 40.23 29.98
CA VAL A 426 -47.09 39.29 28.89
C VAL A 426 -45.66 38.73 28.74
N SER A 427 -45.56 37.46 29.14
CA SER A 427 -45.05 36.27 28.42
C SER A 427 -44.13 36.44 27.20
N LYS A 428 -43.02 35.69 27.18
CA LYS A 428 -42.89 34.44 26.40
C LYS A 428 -41.50 33.82 26.54
N ASP A 429 -41.51 32.53 26.25
CA ASP A 429 -40.44 31.55 26.28
C ASP A 429 -39.24 31.84 25.39
N ASP A 430 -38.24 30.99 25.62
CA ASP A 430 -37.27 30.42 24.69
C ASP A 430 -35.87 31.04 24.60
N SER A 431 -34.93 30.12 24.81
CA SER A 431 -33.68 29.92 24.08
C SER A 431 -32.40 30.07 24.88
N ALA A 432 -31.67 28.97 24.82
CA ALA A 432 -30.32 28.75 25.25
C ALA A 432 -29.30 29.60 24.49
N ASP A 433 -28.14 29.66 25.15
CA ASP A 433 -26.79 29.60 24.60
C ASP A 433 -26.11 30.81 23.97
N GLU A 434 -24.85 30.86 24.42
CA GLU A 434 -23.64 31.39 23.82
C GLU A 434 -23.24 32.87 24.00
N LEU A 435 -22.11 32.95 24.71
CA LEU A 435 -21.21 34.08 24.90
C LEU A 435 -20.43 34.31 23.60
N HIS A 436 -20.22 35.58 23.22
CA HIS A 436 -18.87 36.13 23.10
C HIS A 436 -18.87 37.65 22.91
N GLU A 437 -17.91 38.26 23.60
CA GLU A 437 -17.13 39.46 23.25
C GLU A 437 -17.75 40.55 22.36
N GLU A 438 -17.92 41.76 22.92
CA GLU A 438 -17.30 42.93 22.30
C GLU A 438 -17.07 44.08 23.31
N SER A 439 -15.97 44.80 23.08
CA SER A 439 -15.36 45.79 23.97
C SER A 439 -15.91 47.21 23.82
N LYS A 440 -15.74 48.01 24.89
CA LYS A 440 -15.45 49.47 24.93
C LYS A 440 -15.93 50.36 23.77
N LYS A 441 -16.87 51.25 24.09
CA LYS A 441 -16.80 52.74 24.01
C LYS A 441 -18.23 53.30 24.03
N LEU A 442 -18.53 54.20 24.97
CA LEU A 442 -18.79 55.61 24.67
C LEU A 442 -19.19 56.34 25.96
N GLU A 443 -18.53 57.47 26.18
CA GLU A 443 -18.94 58.53 27.09
C GLU A 443 -20.23 59.21 26.60
N HIS A 444 -20.79 60.01 27.52
CA HIS A 444 -21.46 61.31 27.34
C HIS A 444 -22.96 61.36 27.66
N VAL A 445 -23.33 62.46 28.35
CA VAL A 445 -24.67 63.05 28.57
C VAL A 445 -25.38 62.54 29.83
N ASP A 446 -25.86 63.33 30.79
CA ASP A 446 -25.98 64.78 30.93
C ASP A 446 -26.00 65.19 32.41
N GLU A 447 -25.64 66.44 32.66
CA GLU A 447 -25.75 67.13 33.94
C GLU A 447 -27.22 67.48 34.23
N GLY A 448 -27.71 67.07 35.41
CA GLY A 448 -29.03 67.46 35.93
C GLY A 448 -28.89 68.38 37.14
N SER A 449 -28.56 69.65 36.89
CA SER A 449 -28.58 70.75 37.86
C SER A 449 -30.01 71.02 38.36
N VAL A 450 -30.24 70.93 39.68
CA VAL A 450 -31.45 71.46 40.34
C VAL A 450 -31.07 72.46 41.44
N ARG A 451 -30.78 73.66 40.96
CA ARG A 451 -31.21 74.99 41.44
C ARG A 451 -31.80 75.08 42.87
N SER A 452 -30.99 75.61 43.79
CA SER A 452 -31.43 76.32 44.99
C SER A 452 -32.49 77.37 44.65
N SER A 453 -33.65 77.30 45.28
CA SER A 453 -34.61 78.40 45.35
C SER A 453 -34.58 78.97 46.77
N GLN A 454 -33.66 79.91 46.96
CA GLN A 454 -33.56 80.75 48.14
C GLN A 454 -34.49 81.94 47.87
N LYS A 455 -35.68 81.94 48.49
CA LYS A 455 -36.61 83.08 48.45
C LYS A 455 -36.37 83.89 49.73
N GLU A 456 -35.73 85.03 49.55
CA GLU A 456 -35.47 86.03 50.59
C GLU A 456 -36.79 86.52 51.20
N LEU A 457 -36.86 86.54 52.53
CA LEU A 457 -37.89 87.25 53.27
C LEU A 457 -37.59 88.76 53.17
N GLU A 458 -38.51 89.51 52.57
CA GLU A 458 -38.51 90.97 52.61
C GLU A 458 -38.67 91.45 54.06
N VAL A 459 -37.68 92.21 54.53
CA VAL A 459 -37.67 92.92 55.80
C VAL A 459 -38.51 94.19 55.65
N HIS A 460 -39.51 94.33 56.51
CA HIS A 460 -40.41 95.49 56.60
C HIS A 460 -39.61 96.80 56.86
N ASP A 461 -39.74 97.79 55.96
CA ASP A 461 -38.98 99.06 55.96
C ASP A 461 -39.53 100.06 57.01
N PRO A 462 -38.75 100.49 58.02
CA PRO A 462 -39.17 101.40 59.09
C PRO A 462 -39.38 102.85 58.66
N LYS A 463 -39.14 103.21 57.39
CA LYS A 463 -39.35 104.56 56.86
C LYS A 463 -40.82 104.92 56.65
N SER A 464 -41.72 103.93 56.53
CA SER A 464 -43.15 104.15 56.30
C SER A 464 -43.92 104.62 57.54
N GLU A 465 -43.44 104.35 58.76
CA GLU A 465 -44.13 104.74 60.00
C GLU A 465 -43.81 106.19 60.41
N ASN A 466 -42.58 106.65 60.19
CA ASN A 466 -42.15 108.01 60.54
C ASN A 466 -42.84 109.12 59.72
N HIS A 467 -43.24 108.83 58.48
CA HIS A 467 -43.95 109.79 57.64
C HIS A 467 -45.37 110.09 58.16
N CYS A 468 -46.10 109.05 58.58
CA CYS A 468 -47.45 109.16 59.13
C CYS A 468 -47.49 109.96 60.44
N ILE A 469 -46.47 109.79 61.30
CA ILE A 469 -46.33 110.55 62.56
C ILE A 469 -46.13 112.06 62.27
N SER A 470 -45.27 112.39 61.30
CA SER A 470 -45.02 113.80 60.94
C SER A 470 -46.24 114.50 60.34
N GLU A 471 -47.07 113.79 59.58
CA GLU A 471 -48.32 114.34 59.02
C GLU A 471 -49.36 114.59 60.11
N ILE A 472 -49.53 113.64 61.04
CA ILE A 472 -50.43 113.80 62.19
C ILE A 472 -49.98 114.97 63.08
N GLU A 473 -48.68 115.10 63.37
CA GLU A 473 -48.14 116.25 64.12
C GLU A 473 -48.44 117.59 63.44
N ASN A 474 -48.32 117.67 62.12
CA ASN A 474 -48.63 118.89 61.36
C ASN A 474 -50.12 119.26 61.45
N ILE A 475 -51.01 118.25 61.42
CA ILE A 475 -52.45 118.46 61.59
C ILE A 475 -52.75 119.00 62.99
N TRP A 476 -52.16 118.42 64.05
CA TRP A 476 -52.35 118.93 65.42
C TRP A 476 -51.83 120.36 65.59
N ARG A 477 -50.66 120.69 65.02
CA ARG A 477 -50.14 122.06 65.02
C ARG A 477 -51.08 123.05 64.33
N SER A 478 -51.65 122.65 63.18
CA SER A 478 -52.62 123.46 62.45
C SER A 478 -53.86 123.80 63.30
N TYR A 479 -54.34 122.85 64.13
CA TYR A 479 -55.46 123.06 65.03
C TYR A 479 -55.11 123.97 66.24
N CYS A 480 -53.85 124.02 66.66
CA CYS A 480 -53.39 124.89 67.74
C CYS A 480 -53.20 126.35 67.30
N ASP A 481 -52.78 126.59 66.05
CA ASP A 481 -52.52 127.93 65.50
C ASP A 481 -53.80 128.66 65.03
N LEU A 482 -54.96 128.10 65.36
CA LEU A 482 -56.28 128.57 64.96
C LEU A 482 -56.60 130.02 65.32
N ILE A 483 -56.17 130.42 66.51
CA ILE A 483 -56.39 131.75 67.07
C ILE A 483 -55.01 132.33 67.36
N PRO A 484 -54.55 133.29 66.53
CA PRO A 484 -53.28 133.96 66.75
C PRO A 484 -53.16 134.52 68.18
N PRO A 485 -51.96 134.46 68.80
CA PRO A 485 -51.75 134.97 70.17
C PRO A 485 -52.07 136.47 70.30
N LYS A 486 -52.01 137.22 69.19
CA LYS A 486 -52.48 138.61 69.13
C LYS A 486 -53.96 138.75 69.48
N ILE A 487 -54.82 137.86 68.96
CA ILE A 487 -56.27 137.86 69.24
C ILE A 487 -56.52 137.49 70.70
N LEU A 488 -55.82 136.48 71.22
CA LEU A 488 -55.88 136.11 72.64
C LEU A 488 -55.51 137.27 73.57
N ASN A 489 -54.48 138.06 73.23
CA ASN A 489 -54.12 139.26 73.99
C ASN A 489 -55.20 140.36 73.91
N VAL A 490 -55.83 140.53 72.75
CA VAL A 490 -56.97 141.43 72.59
C VAL A 490 -58.13 140.97 73.46
N TRP A 491 -58.50 139.69 73.44
CA TRP A 491 -59.54 139.13 74.31
C TRP A 491 -59.24 139.34 75.79
N ALA A 492 -57.98 139.12 76.21
CA ALA A 492 -57.55 139.36 77.59
C ALA A 492 -57.68 140.84 77.99
N SER A 493 -57.25 141.77 77.12
CA SER A 493 -57.39 143.21 77.36
C SER A 493 -58.86 143.68 77.34
N LEU A 494 -59.68 143.10 76.46
CA LEU A 494 -61.12 143.34 76.36
C LEU A 494 -61.82 142.88 77.64
N ALA A 495 -61.47 141.71 78.18
CA ALA A 495 -62.02 141.22 79.44
C ALA A 495 -61.71 142.18 80.60
N VAL A 496 -60.47 142.68 80.71
CA VAL A 496 -60.06 143.64 81.75
C VAL A 496 -60.80 144.98 81.60
N THR A 497 -60.91 145.51 80.38
CA THR A 497 -61.61 146.78 80.10
C THR A 497 -63.13 146.67 80.30
N MET A 498 -63.75 145.56 79.91
CA MET A 498 -65.17 145.27 80.19
C MET A 498 -65.46 145.22 81.69
N VAL A 499 -64.59 144.61 82.49
CA VAL A 499 -64.71 144.61 83.95
C VAL A 499 -64.64 146.05 84.50
N GLY A 500 -63.69 146.86 84.02
CA GLY A 500 -63.57 148.28 84.41
C GLY A 500 -64.78 149.14 83.99
N TYR A 501 -65.29 148.95 82.78
CA TYR A 501 -66.48 149.64 82.25
C TYR A 501 -67.74 149.26 83.05
N ASN A 502 -67.91 147.98 83.41
CA ASN A 502 -69.01 147.52 84.25
C ASN A 502 -68.97 148.17 85.65
N GLN A 503 -67.78 148.32 86.23
CA GLN A 503 -67.59 149.01 87.51
C GLN A 503 -67.94 150.50 87.41
N LEU A 504 -67.57 151.15 86.31
CA LEU A 504 -67.88 152.56 86.04
C LEU A 504 -69.38 152.79 85.84
N LEU A 505 -70.07 151.87 85.15
CA LEU A 505 -71.53 151.85 85.04
C LEU A 505 -72.22 151.68 86.40
N LYS A 506 -71.75 150.75 87.24
CA LYS A 506 -72.26 150.56 88.61
C LYS A 506 -72.07 151.80 89.48
N ASN A 507 -70.90 152.45 89.39
CA ASN A 507 -70.61 153.68 90.11
C ASN A 507 -71.49 154.84 89.62
N ARG A 508 -71.67 155.00 88.30
CA ARG A 508 -72.57 156.00 87.71
C ARG A 508 -74.02 155.78 88.13
N ALA A 509 -74.49 154.52 88.19
CA ALA A 509 -75.82 154.18 88.68
C ALA A 509 -76.02 154.55 90.16
N LYS A 510 -75.02 154.32 91.02
CA LYS A 510 -75.02 154.76 92.42
C LYS A 510 -75.10 156.28 92.55
N VAL A 511 -74.23 157.01 91.83
CA VAL A 511 -74.22 158.49 91.85
C VAL A 511 -75.53 159.07 91.33
N MET A 512 -76.13 158.47 90.28
CA MET A 512 -77.46 158.86 89.79
C MET A 512 -78.54 158.70 90.86
N HIS A 513 -78.53 157.59 91.62
CA HIS A 513 -79.45 157.40 92.76
C HIS A 513 -79.19 158.40 93.90
N GLU A 514 -77.94 158.72 94.22
CA GLU A 514 -77.58 159.71 95.24
C GLU A 514 -77.99 161.13 94.86
N VAL A 515 -77.74 161.56 93.61
CA VAL A 515 -78.18 162.86 93.08
C VAL A 515 -79.69 162.98 93.09
N PHE A 516 -80.40 161.89 92.75
CA PHE A 516 -81.86 161.84 92.81
C PHE A 516 -82.37 161.98 94.26
N ALA A 517 -81.77 161.26 95.21
CA ALA A 517 -82.13 161.32 96.63
C ALA A 517 -81.84 162.71 97.25
N LEU A 518 -80.69 163.31 96.95
CA LEU A 518 -80.31 164.66 97.40
C LEU A 518 -81.23 165.73 96.82
N SER A 519 -81.62 165.61 95.55
CA SER A 519 -82.61 166.50 94.93
C SER A 519 -83.98 166.40 95.62
N GLN A 520 -84.36 165.21 96.09
CA GLN A 520 -85.63 164.97 96.77
C GLN A 520 -85.61 165.53 98.21
N GLN A 521 -84.52 165.34 98.95
CA GLN A 521 -84.32 165.91 100.28
C GLN A 521 -84.24 167.44 100.27
N LYS A 522 -83.57 168.05 99.27
CA LYS A 522 -83.55 169.51 99.08
C LYS A 522 -84.96 170.09 98.89
N LYS A 523 -85.83 169.38 98.15
CA LYS A 523 -87.25 169.73 97.99
C LYS A 523 -88.01 169.68 99.32
N LEU A 524 -87.78 168.66 100.14
CA LEU A 524 -88.43 168.51 101.45
C LEU A 524 -87.95 169.54 102.47
N LEU A 525 -86.66 169.84 102.51
CA LEU A 525 -86.08 170.88 103.38
C LEU A 525 -86.54 172.29 102.99
N GLN A 526 -86.66 172.59 101.69
CA GLN A 526 -87.33 173.83 101.23
C GLN A 526 -88.80 173.89 101.67
N GLY A 527 -89.51 172.75 101.68
CA GLY A 527 -90.88 172.65 102.20
C GLY A 527 -90.97 172.91 103.71
N ALA A 528 -90.10 172.28 104.51
CA ALA A 528 -90.07 172.42 105.97
C ALA A 528 -89.63 173.83 106.41
N LEU A 529 -88.64 174.42 105.75
CA LEU A 529 -88.16 175.79 106.01
C LEU A 529 -89.26 176.83 105.74
N ASN A 530 -90.04 176.65 104.67
CA ASN A 530 -91.15 177.55 104.34
C ASN A 530 -92.34 177.51 105.32
N HIS A 531 -92.48 176.46 106.13
CA HIS A 531 -93.61 176.38 107.09
C HIS A 531 -93.19 176.46 108.56
N CYS A 532 -91.93 176.19 108.91
CA CYS A 532 -91.36 176.77 110.14
C CYS A 532 -91.38 178.31 110.11
N MET A 533 -91.40 178.94 108.93
CA MET A 533 -91.69 180.38 108.80
C MET A 533 -93.17 180.71 109.10
N LEU A 534 -94.10 179.76 108.96
CA LEU A 534 -95.49 179.87 109.41
C LEU A 534 -95.70 179.48 110.90
N SER A 535 -94.71 178.83 111.54
CA SER A 535 -94.62 178.60 113.00
C SER A 535 -94.36 179.86 113.85
N LYS A 536 -94.14 181.06 113.28
CA LYS A 536 -93.86 182.29 114.05
C LYS A 536 -94.98 183.35 114.07
N ALA A 537 -96.09 183.17 113.36
CA ALA A 537 -97.15 184.19 113.25
C ALA A 537 -98.46 183.93 114.01
N SER A 538 -98.65 182.78 114.66
CA SER A 538 -99.88 182.50 115.45
C SER A 538 -99.58 182.05 116.89
N LYS A 539 -98.77 182.85 117.59
CA LYS A 539 -98.95 183.16 119.01
C LYS A 539 -99.66 184.53 119.06
N ARG A 540 -101.00 184.55 119.14
CA ARG A 540 -101.93 185.63 119.57
C ARG A 540 -103.32 185.47 118.90
N CYS A 541 -104.14 184.58 119.44
CA CYS A 541 -105.56 184.78 119.78
C CYS A 541 -106.03 183.54 120.54
#